data_AF-A0A944V720-F1
#
_entry.id   AF-A0A944V720-F1
#
_cell.length_a   1.000
_cell.length_b   1.000
_cell.length_c   1.000
_cell.angle_alpha   90.00
_cell.angle_beta   90.00
_cell.angle_gamma   90.00
#
_symmetry.space_group_name_H-M   'P 1'
#
loop_
_entity.id
_entity.type
_entity.pdbx_description
1 polymer ?
#
loop_
_entity_poly.entity_id
_entity_poly.type
_entity_poly.pdbx_seq_one_letter_code
_entity_poly.pdbx_strand_id
1 'polypeptide(L)'
;MDWQQTILAPAIRPLFWNLIRTSPKNQDLEAISTARNKTEAALRILDDHLSGHKYVTGNCFSFGDIPVGVMAFRWFNLDIQRASLPNLERWYQRLTARQPFEDNVMMTLS
;
A
#
# COMPACT_ATOMS: atom_id res chain seq x y z
N MET A 1 -7.33 10.57 6.77
CA MET A 1 -5.90 10.32 7.07
C MET A 1 -5.74 9.32 8.19
N ASP A 2 -6.58 9.39 9.22
CA ASP A 2 -6.44 8.63 10.47
C ASP A 2 -6.26 7.14 10.26
N TRP A 3 -7.12 6.47 9.48
CA TRP A 3 -6.99 5.03 9.21
C TRP A 3 -5.66 4.66 8.55
N GLN A 4 -5.16 5.49 7.62
CA GLN A 4 -3.85 5.26 7.02
C GLN A 4 -2.75 5.36 8.07
N GLN A 5 -2.82 6.33 8.99
CA GLN A 5 -1.80 6.55 10.02
C GLN A 5 -1.84 5.51 11.13
N THR A 6 -3.03 5.05 11.53
CA THR A 6 -3.21 4.18 12.70
C THR A 6 -3.32 2.71 12.37
N ILE A 7 -3.70 2.36 11.13
CA ILE A 7 -3.89 0.97 10.70
C ILE A 7 -2.87 0.58 9.62
N LEU A 8 -2.90 1.25 8.46
CA LEU A 8 -2.11 0.80 7.31
C LEU A 8 -0.60 1.07 7.45
N ALA A 9 -0.22 2.28 7.89
CA ALA A 9 1.18 2.66 8.08
C ALA A 9 1.92 1.76 9.09
N PRO A 10 1.39 1.49 10.30
CA PRO A 10 2.07 0.60 11.24
C PRO A 10 2.10 -0.86 10.74
N ALA A 11 1.15 -1.28 9.91
CA ALA A 11 1.17 -2.62 9.32
C ALA A 11 2.30 -2.78 8.29
N ILE A 12 2.46 -1.82 7.36
CA ILE A 12 3.45 -1.93 6.27
C ILE A 12 4.86 -1.52 6.68
N ARG A 13 5.02 -0.66 7.70
CA ARG A 13 6.33 -0.13 8.08
C ARG A 13 7.38 -1.21 8.39
N PRO A 14 7.10 -2.27 9.18
CA PRO A 14 8.10 -3.29 9.47
C PRO A 14 8.48 -4.11 8.24
N LEU A 15 7.53 -4.35 7.34
CA LEU A 15 7.74 -5.04 6.07
C LEU A 15 8.67 -4.23 5.16
N PHE A 16 8.34 -2.95 4.95
CA PHE A 16 9.13 -2.04 4.12
C PHE A 16 10.55 -1.87 4.68
N TRP A 17 10.69 -1.71 6.00
CA TRP A 17 11.99 -1.53 6.63
C TRP A 17 12.88 -2.76 6.44
N ASN A 18 12.34 -3.96 6.67
CA ASN A 18 13.11 -5.19 6.47
C ASN A 18 13.53 -5.38 5.01
N LEU A 19 12.61 -5.19 4.07
CA LEU A 19 12.89 -5.50 2.66
C LEU A 19 13.75 -4.43 1.95
N ILE A 20 13.62 -3.16 2.35
CA ILE A 20 14.28 -2.04 1.64
C ILE A 20 15.42 -1.43 2.45
N ARG A 21 15.28 -1.36 3.79
CA ARG A 21 16.23 -0.64 4.66
C ARG A 21 17.17 -1.56 5.43
N THR A 22 16.93 -2.87 5.44
CA THR A 22 17.77 -3.87 6.10
C THR A 22 18.50 -4.71 5.06
N SER A 23 19.83 -4.84 5.19
CA SER A 23 20.63 -5.69 4.31
C SER A 23 20.14 -7.15 4.35
N PRO A 24 20.18 -7.90 3.23
CA PRO A 24 19.64 -9.26 3.17
C PRO A 24 20.07 -10.20 4.30
N LYS A 25 21.35 -10.15 4.71
CA LYS A 25 21.90 -10.97 5.81
C LYS A 25 21.30 -10.70 7.20
N ASN A 26 20.64 -9.57 7.38
CA ASN A 26 20.07 -9.10 8.65
C ASN A 26 18.53 -9.07 8.62
N GLN A 27 17.91 -9.52 7.54
CA GLN A 27 16.45 -9.53 7.42
C GLN A 27 15.84 -10.56 8.37
N ASP A 28 14.80 -10.14 9.09
CA ASP A 28 14.00 -11.01 9.92
C ASP A 28 12.82 -11.57 9.11
N LEU A 29 12.92 -12.84 8.70
CA LEU A 29 11.93 -13.51 7.86
C LEU A 29 10.57 -13.67 8.56
N GLU A 30 10.56 -13.84 9.89
CA GLU A 30 9.33 -13.95 10.67
C GLU A 30 8.63 -12.60 10.77
N ALA A 31 9.38 -11.53 11.02
CA ALA A 31 8.86 -10.17 11.02
C ALA A 31 8.33 -9.77 9.64
N ILE A 32 9.01 -10.15 8.55
CA ILE A 32 8.54 -9.95 7.17
C ILE A 32 7.20 -10.66 6.96
N SER A 33 7.11 -11.96 7.27
CA SER A 33 5.88 -12.75 7.08
C SER A 33 4.72 -12.17 7.88
N THR A 34 4.96 -11.82 9.15
CA THR A 34 3.97 -11.23 10.05
C THR A 34 3.48 -9.88 9.54
N ALA A 35 4.38 -8.99 9.15
CA ALA A 35 4.04 -7.65 8.67
C ALA A 35 3.34 -7.71 7.30
N ARG A 36 3.74 -8.63 6.42
CA ARG A 36 3.04 -8.91 5.15
C ARG A 36 1.59 -9.29 5.41
N ASN A 37 1.33 -10.26 6.29
CA ASN A 37 -0.03 -10.70 6.59
C ASN A 37 -0.89 -9.59 7.20
N LYS A 38 -0.32 -8.78 8.11
CA LYS A 38 -1.01 -7.60 8.68
C LYS A 38 -1.33 -6.54 7.63
N THR A 39 -0.38 -6.29 6.72
CA THR A 39 -0.58 -5.32 5.63
C THR A 39 -1.67 -5.80 4.67
N GLU A 40 -1.64 -7.08 4.30
CA GLU A 40 -2.67 -7.66 3.43
C GLU A 40 -4.06 -7.63 4.08
N ALA A 41 -4.16 -7.90 5.38
CA ALA A 41 -5.43 -7.79 6.11
C ALA A 41 -5.97 -6.35 6.12
N ALA A 42 -5.12 -5.35 6.34
CA ALA A 42 -5.51 -3.94 6.26
C ALA A 42 -5.95 -3.55 4.84
N LEU A 43 -5.21 -4.00 3.82
CA LEU A 43 -5.54 -3.72 2.42
C LEU A 43 -6.81 -4.43 1.95
N ARG A 44 -7.18 -5.56 2.54
CA ARG A 44 -8.45 -6.24 2.27
C ARG A 44 -9.66 -5.41 2.71
N ILE A 45 -9.57 -4.74 3.86
CA ILE A 45 -10.61 -3.78 4.31
C ILE A 45 -10.80 -2.67 3.26
N LEU A 46 -9.69 -2.17 2.72
CA LEU A 46 -9.73 -1.15 1.66
C LEU A 46 -10.27 -1.73 0.34
N ASP A 47 -9.89 -2.94 -0.05
CA ASP A 47 -10.42 -3.61 -1.24
C ASP A 47 -11.95 -3.77 -1.17
N ASP A 48 -12.44 -4.27 -0.04
CA ASP A 48 -13.87 -4.44 0.21
C ASP A 48 -14.60 -3.09 0.15
N HIS A 49 -14.05 -2.04 0.77
CA HIS A 49 -14.60 -0.69 0.69
C HIS A 49 -14.63 -0.15 -0.75
N LEU A 50 -13.57 -0.41 -1.52
CA LEU A 50 -13.47 0.01 -2.92
C LEU A 50 -14.38 -0.82 -3.85
N SER A 51 -14.98 -1.92 -3.42
CA SER A 51 -15.96 -2.63 -4.25
C SER A 51 -17.13 -1.73 -4.68
N GLY A 52 -17.57 -0.84 -3.79
CA GLY A 52 -18.66 0.11 -4.04
C GLY A 52 -18.21 1.52 -4.46
N HIS A 53 -16.91 1.81 -4.45
CA HIS A 53 -16.39 3.17 -4.61
C HIS A 53 -15.23 3.24 -5.61
N LYS A 54 -15.19 4.30 -6.42
CA LYS A 54 -14.09 4.50 -7.38
C LYS A 54 -12.80 4.96 -6.69
N TYR A 55 -12.94 5.67 -5.58
CA TYR A 55 -11.89 6.29 -4.76
C TYR A 55 -12.23 6.13 -3.28
N VAL A 56 -11.27 6.39 -2.40
CA VAL A 56 -11.41 6.16 -0.95
C VAL A 56 -12.64 6.87 -0.36
N THR A 57 -13.00 8.05 -0.86
CA THR A 57 -14.14 8.83 -0.34
C THR A 57 -15.31 8.91 -1.32
N GLY A 58 -15.42 7.99 -2.28
CA GLY A 58 -16.56 7.93 -3.20
C GLY A 58 -16.17 7.89 -4.67
N ASN A 59 -16.85 8.70 -5.49
CA ASN A 59 -16.73 8.63 -6.96
C ASN A 59 -15.69 9.57 -7.56
N CYS A 60 -15.15 10.50 -6.76
CA CYS A 60 -14.15 11.48 -7.18
C CYS A 60 -12.86 11.30 -6.36
N PHE A 61 -11.71 11.51 -7.01
CA PHE A 61 -10.43 11.56 -6.33
C PHE A 61 -10.46 12.63 -5.25
N SER A 62 -9.94 12.33 -4.07
CA SER A 62 -9.92 13.25 -2.95
C SER A 62 -8.63 13.16 -2.15
N PHE A 63 -8.54 14.03 -1.15
CA PHE A 63 -7.46 14.00 -0.19
C PHE A 63 -7.36 12.66 0.58
N GLY A 64 -8.43 11.87 0.63
CA GLY A 64 -8.40 10.53 1.23
C GLY A 64 -7.53 9.53 0.47
N ASP A 65 -7.41 9.68 -0.86
CA ASP A 65 -6.64 8.77 -1.71
C ASP A 65 -5.14 8.99 -1.60
N ILE A 66 -4.69 10.23 -1.36
CA ILE A 66 -3.28 10.61 -1.37
C ILE A 66 -2.44 9.80 -0.36
N PRO A 67 -2.72 9.81 0.95
CA PRO A 67 -1.88 9.12 1.92
C PRO A 67 -1.94 7.59 1.75
N VAL A 68 -3.10 7.07 1.36
CA VAL A 68 -3.31 5.62 1.15
C VAL A 68 -2.58 5.17 -0.11
N GLY A 69 -2.61 5.98 -1.18
CA GLY A 69 -1.93 5.72 -2.44
C GLY A 69 -0.43 5.59 -2.29
N VAL A 70 0.20 6.40 -1.44
CA VAL A 70 1.63 6.27 -1.12
C VAL A 70 1.95 4.93 -0.45
N MET A 71 1.08 4.44 0.45
CA MET A 71 1.27 3.12 1.06
C MET A 71 1.02 1.99 0.05
N ALA A 72 0.04 2.14 -0.84
CA ALA A 72 -0.22 1.17 -1.91
C ALA A 72 0.95 1.07 -2.89
N PHE A 73 1.57 2.21 -3.25
CA PHE A 73 2.79 2.20 -4.07
C PHE A 73 3.89 1.33 -3.44
N ARG A 74 4.14 1.48 -2.14
CA ARG A 74 5.08 0.60 -1.43
C ARG A 74 4.66 -0.86 -1.54
N TRP A 75 3.41 -1.18 -1.21
CA TRP A 75 2.90 -2.55 -1.24
C TRP A 75 3.09 -3.24 -2.59
N PHE A 76 2.76 -2.56 -3.69
CA PHE A 76 2.85 -3.13 -5.04
C PHE A 76 4.27 -3.23 -5.58
N ASN A 77 5.24 -2.47 -5.03
CA ASN A 77 6.63 -2.45 -5.50
C ASN A 77 7.60 -3.24 -4.59
N LEU A 78 7.12 -3.84 -3.51
CA LEU A 78 7.91 -4.78 -2.72
C LEU A 78 8.03 -6.15 -3.43
N ASP A 79 9.18 -6.81 -3.29
CA ASP A 79 9.34 -8.18 -3.79
C ASP A 79 8.75 -9.19 -2.80
N ILE A 80 7.44 -9.41 -2.91
CA ILE A 80 6.65 -10.28 -2.03
C ILE A 80 5.54 -10.99 -2.81
N GLN A 81 5.14 -12.15 -2.32
CA GLN A 81 3.88 -12.78 -2.74
C GLN A 81 2.69 -12.03 -2.12
N ARG A 82 1.67 -11.75 -2.93
CA ARG A 82 0.47 -11.00 -2.56
C ARG A 82 -0.78 -11.78 -2.93
N ALA A 83 -1.82 -11.74 -2.10
CA ALA A 83 -3.16 -12.15 -2.53
C ALA A 83 -3.72 -11.17 -3.58
N SER A 84 -4.62 -11.66 -4.44
CA SER A 84 -5.35 -10.79 -5.37
C SER A 84 -6.32 -9.91 -4.59
N LEU A 85 -6.26 -8.61 -4.89
CA LEU A 85 -7.15 -7.59 -4.33
C LEU A 85 -7.64 -6.70 -5.50
N PRO A 86 -8.65 -7.16 -6.26
CA PRO A 86 -8.97 -6.59 -7.57
C PRO A 86 -9.49 -5.15 -7.52
N ASN A 87 -10.20 -4.76 -6.46
CA ASN A 87 -10.70 -3.39 -6.32
C ASN A 87 -9.57 -2.42 -5.95
N LEU A 88 -8.64 -2.88 -5.11
CA LEU A 88 -7.41 -2.18 -4.77
C LEU A 88 -6.53 -2.00 -6.00
N GLU A 89 -6.31 -3.06 -6.78
CA GLU A 89 -5.53 -3.04 -8.02
C GLU A 89 -6.12 -2.05 -9.02
N ARG A 90 -7.44 -2.11 -9.26
CA ARG A 90 -8.16 -1.17 -10.13
C ARG A 90 -8.01 0.28 -9.66
N TRP A 91 -8.16 0.53 -8.36
CA TRP A 91 -8.00 1.86 -7.79
C TRP A 91 -6.55 2.35 -7.91
N TYR A 92 -5.57 1.49 -7.64
CA TYR A 92 -4.16 1.82 -7.76
C TYR A 92 -3.77 2.16 -9.20
N GLN A 93 -4.25 1.41 -10.20
CA GLN A 93 -4.07 1.74 -11.62
C GLN A 93 -4.58 3.14 -11.98
N ARG A 94 -5.68 3.59 -11.37
CA ARG A 94 -6.18 4.96 -11.57
C ARG A 94 -5.25 6.00 -10.97
N LEU A 95 -4.63 5.70 -9.84
CA LEU A 95 -3.65 6.59 -9.22
C LEU A 95 -2.38 6.69 -10.06
N THR A 96 -1.85 5.55 -10.54
CA THR A 96 -0.62 5.53 -11.36
C THR A 96 -0.81 6.17 -12.73
N ALA A 97 -2.05 6.35 -13.20
CA ALA A 97 -2.34 7.10 -14.42
C ALA A 97 -2.32 8.63 -14.25
N ARG A 98 -2.03 9.15 -13.04
CA ARG A 98 -2.00 10.59 -12.75
C ARG A 98 -0.55 11.09 -12.75
N GLN A 99 -0.23 12.07 -13.59
CA GLN A 99 1.12 12.65 -13.67
C GLN A 99 1.69 13.07 -12.30
N PRO A 100 0.94 13.77 -11.41
CA PRO A 100 1.49 14.13 -10.11
C PRO A 100 1.81 12.94 -9.20
N PHE A 101 1.11 11.80 -9.37
CA PHE A 101 1.41 10.59 -8.63
C PHE A 101 2.67 9.92 -9.17
N GLU A 102 2.83 9.88 -10.49
CA GLU A 102 4.05 9.40 -11.13
C GLU A 102 5.25 10.22 -10.66
N ASP A 103 5.20 11.54 -10.83
CA ASP A 103 6.32 12.46 -10.57
C ASP A 103 6.78 12.46 -9.10
N ASN A 104 5.84 12.26 -8.16
CA ASN A 104 6.10 12.47 -6.73
C ASN A 104 6.02 11.20 -5.87
N VAL A 105 5.49 10.10 -6.40
CA VAL A 105 5.32 8.85 -5.64
C VAL A 105 6.01 7.68 -6.32
N MET A 106 5.96 7.55 -7.65
CA MET A 106 6.47 6.39 -8.39
C MET A 106 7.99 6.43 -8.63
N MET A 107 8.73 6.76 -7.57
CA MET A 107 10.20 6.77 -7.56
C MET A 107 10.74 5.46 -6.99
N THR A 108 12.01 5.16 -7.24
CA THR A 108 12.67 3.98 -6.69
C THR A 108 12.49 3.91 -5.17
N LEU A 109 12.06 2.73 -4.68
CA LEU A 109 11.97 2.48 -3.24
C LEU A 109 13.38 2.63 -2.66
N SER A 110 13.52 3.57 -1.74
CA SER A 110 14.76 3.83 -1.04
C SER A 110 14.61 3.58 0.44
#